data_AF-A0A7X3IMC6-F1
#
_entry.id   AF-A0A7X3IMC6-F1
#
_cell.length_a   1.000
_cell.length_b   1.000
_cell.length_c   1.000
_cell.angle_alpha   90.00
_cell.angle_beta   90.00
_cell.angle_gamma   90.00
#
_symmetry.space_group_name_H-M   'P 1'
#
loop_
_entity.id
_entity.type
_entity.pdbx_description
1 polymer ?
#
loop_
_entity_poly.entity_id
_entity_poly.type
_entity_poly.pdbx_seq_one_letter_code
_entity_poly.pdbx_strand_id
1 'polypeptide(L)'
;MTTTEKVKITLFHLSSSGSNNYYLYHAASDELRNKYEIELLTEEQLRYNRHIDQSDVYITTHGEYSSNYEKVNIDLWHGFPLKGMAKMDKQETTPDDHIHHHWSKVDMIMSYSTLYNSAMNACNGSNISQYRITGLPRNDALLAEGAKIRLNELYSHLNTQTDTVIFFMPTFRKSIMTPDKKEGNKILENIFGLPSFDKGSLSAFLEEHHLFLVLKLHPFEESYFSNELNGMKSERIVVLNDKMLGEHKLDLYDVLGAADMLITDYSSVYIDYLLLNRPILFLPVDLEEYKNNRGLLFEPYEFWAPGPKAYSQNQLQQMISRLLLEPSWYEQERNTIKNICHQYQDNKASERIWQLIDNYIEEHKNVILDRRRTQLEHKELQKQVKHTIQGMIESEQLAQANQAIEQYLETNLADPDIFAMNGMLHLMNGNPQEAIQSFQKGHLHFPWDEDLVYNLGYAHEINGETETAHQYYQLALSMTDKPELRSLIVDRLKHLSMN
;
A
#
# COMPACT_ATOMS: atom_id res chain seq x y z
N MET A 1 -7.48 6.56 40.23
CA MET A 1 -8.37 6.47 39.05
C MET A 1 -7.65 5.61 38.05
N THR A 2 -8.03 4.34 37.92
CA THR A 2 -7.55 3.46 36.86
C THR A 2 -8.00 4.08 35.54
N THR A 3 -7.08 4.65 34.78
CA THR A 3 -7.32 4.96 33.37
C THR A 3 -7.81 3.67 32.73
N THR A 4 -9.10 3.59 32.40
CA THR A 4 -9.63 2.50 31.59
C THR A 4 -8.84 2.50 30.30
N GLU A 5 -7.94 1.54 30.15
CA GLU A 5 -7.10 1.39 28.97
C GLU A 5 -8.03 1.22 27.76
N LYS A 6 -8.15 2.27 26.96
CA LYS A 6 -8.93 2.22 25.72
C LYS A 6 -8.31 1.17 24.79
N VAL A 7 -9.16 0.50 24.02
CA VAL A 7 -8.70 -0.35 22.92
C VAL A 7 -8.02 0.55 21.89
N LYS A 8 -6.84 0.15 21.44
CA LYS A 8 -6.03 0.88 20.46
C LYS A 8 -6.24 0.31 19.06
N ILE A 9 -6.74 1.15 18.16
CA ILE A 9 -7.05 0.84 16.77
C ILE A 9 -6.07 1.62 15.87
N THR A 10 -5.25 0.88 15.13
CA THR A 10 -4.22 1.47 14.26
C THR A 10 -4.56 1.18 12.80
N LEU A 11 -4.68 2.23 11.97
CA LEU A 11 -4.89 2.12 10.53
C LEU A 11 -3.59 2.48 9.78
N PHE A 12 -3.29 1.79 8.69
CA PHE A 12 -2.09 2.06 7.88
C PHE A 12 -2.44 2.72 6.54
N HIS A 13 -1.81 3.85 6.21
CA HIS A 13 -1.94 4.51 4.92
C HIS A 13 -0.57 4.66 4.26
N LEU A 14 -0.25 3.69 3.40
CA LEU A 14 1.06 3.57 2.75
C LEU A 14 1.13 4.24 1.37
N SER A 15 -0.01 4.36 0.70
CA SER A 15 -0.08 4.81 -0.68
C SER A 15 -1.47 5.32 -1.02
N SER A 16 -1.56 6.06 -2.13
CA SER A 16 -2.82 6.48 -2.75
C SER A 16 -3.69 5.31 -3.23
N SER A 17 -3.17 4.08 -3.33
CA SER A 17 -4.01 2.90 -3.58
C SER A 17 -4.75 2.44 -2.32
N GLY A 18 -4.16 2.68 -1.13
CA GLY A 18 -4.69 2.34 0.18
C GLY A 18 -5.63 3.39 0.80
N SER A 19 -6.36 4.17 -0.01
CA SER A 19 -7.19 5.29 0.49
C SER A 19 -8.31 4.86 1.45
N ASN A 20 -8.72 3.59 1.46
CA ASN A 20 -9.79 3.12 2.34
C ASN A 20 -9.52 3.41 3.82
N ASN A 21 -8.28 3.21 4.27
CA ASN A 21 -7.89 3.50 5.66
C ASN A 21 -7.90 4.99 5.96
N TYR A 22 -7.47 5.82 5.01
CA TYR A 22 -7.52 7.28 5.14
C TYR A 22 -8.96 7.75 5.35
N TYR A 23 -9.89 7.35 4.48
CA TYR A 23 -11.30 7.76 4.60
C TYR A 23 -11.99 7.16 5.82
N LEU A 24 -11.71 5.89 6.17
CA LEU A 24 -12.27 5.29 7.37
C LEU A 24 -11.82 6.03 8.63
N TYR A 25 -10.53 6.36 8.73
CA TYR A 25 -9.98 7.14 9.84
C TYR A 25 -10.69 8.50 9.96
N HIS A 26 -10.86 9.23 8.86
CA HIS A 26 -11.50 10.54 8.87
C HIS A 26 -13.00 10.47 9.16
N ALA A 27 -13.66 9.35 8.85
CA ALA A 27 -15.07 9.12 9.16
C ALA A 27 -15.36 8.71 10.61
N ALA A 28 -14.34 8.45 11.44
CA ALA A 28 -14.55 8.10 12.85
C ALA A 28 -15.19 9.25 13.64
N SER A 29 -16.35 8.99 14.24
CA SER A 29 -17.12 9.95 15.03
C SER A 29 -16.43 10.32 16.34
N ASP A 30 -16.82 11.45 16.93
CA ASP A 30 -16.32 11.87 18.25
C ASP A 30 -16.63 10.84 19.35
N GLU A 31 -17.76 10.14 19.25
CA GLU A 31 -18.11 9.05 20.16
C GLU A 31 -17.09 7.91 20.08
N LEU A 32 -16.72 7.48 18.87
CA LEU A 32 -15.71 6.44 18.67
C LEU A 32 -14.33 6.88 19.14
N ARG A 33 -13.94 8.13 18.86
CA ARG A 33 -12.66 8.71 19.35
C ARG A 33 -12.64 8.87 20.88
N ASN A 34 -13.80 9.04 21.50
CA ASN A 34 -13.92 9.03 22.96
C ASN A 34 -13.86 7.61 23.53
N LYS A 35 -14.35 6.60 22.80
CA LYS A 35 -14.37 5.19 23.20
C LYS A 35 -13.02 4.48 23.00
N TYR A 36 -12.32 4.79 21.91
CA TYR A 36 -11.10 4.12 21.46
C TYR A 36 -9.93 5.09 21.27
N GLU A 37 -8.70 4.57 21.30
CA GLU A 37 -7.54 5.28 20.79
C GLU A 37 -7.39 4.93 19.31
N ILE A 38 -7.71 5.87 18.41
CA ILE A 38 -7.70 5.64 16.96
C ILE A 38 -6.60 6.48 16.33
N GLU A 39 -5.67 5.83 15.62
CA GLU A 39 -4.57 6.50 14.93
C GLU A 39 -4.46 6.04 13.47
N LEU A 40 -3.91 6.92 12.62
CA LEU A 40 -3.57 6.65 11.23
C LEU A 40 -2.06 6.82 11.08
N LEU A 41 -1.38 5.77 10.63
CA LEU A 41 0.08 5.76 10.42
C LEU A 41 0.42 5.89 8.94
N THR A 42 1.36 6.79 8.64
CA THR A 42 1.97 6.95 7.31
C THR A 42 3.15 5.99 7.11
N GLU A 43 3.63 5.86 5.86
CA GLU A 43 4.81 5.05 5.53
C GLU A 43 6.06 5.44 6.36
N GLU A 44 6.30 6.74 6.53
CA GLU A 44 7.43 7.23 7.33
C GLU A 44 7.30 6.80 8.79
N GLN A 45 6.11 6.97 9.38
CA GLN A 45 5.85 6.62 10.77
C GLN A 45 6.00 5.12 11.05
N LEU A 46 5.84 4.26 10.03
CA LEU A 46 6.06 2.83 10.14
C LEU A 46 7.53 2.45 10.18
N ARG A 47 8.37 3.11 9.38
CA ARG A 47 9.83 2.85 9.38
C ARG A 47 10.45 3.12 10.74
N TYR A 48 9.91 4.08 11.47
CA TYR A 48 10.43 4.48 12.77
C TYR A 48 9.79 3.74 13.96
N ASN A 49 8.71 2.95 13.79
CA ASN A 49 7.99 2.41 14.95
C ASN A 49 7.37 1.00 14.88
N ARG A 50 7.71 0.28 15.95
CA ARG A 50 7.19 -0.96 16.53
C ARG A 50 5.71 -0.89 16.95
N HIS A 51 4.84 -0.20 16.21
CA HIS A 51 3.47 0.12 16.68
C HIS A 51 2.41 -0.94 16.41
N ILE A 52 2.58 -1.83 15.43
CA ILE A 52 1.70 -3.02 15.32
C ILE A 52 1.71 -3.79 16.64
N ASP A 53 2.87 -3.87 17.30
CA ASP A 53 3.01 -4.49 18.62
C ASP A 53 2.24 -3.71 19.70
N GLN A 54 1.90 -2.44 19.52
CA GLN A 54 1.13 -1.67 20.51
C GLN A 54 -0.38 -1.62 20.21
N SER A 55 -0.79 -1.97 18.99
CA SER A 55 -2.20 -2.01 18.59
C SER A 55 -2.92 -3.23 19.19
N ASP A 56 -4.19 -3.09 19.51
CA ASP A 56 -5.04 -4.26 19.77
C ASP A 56 -5.75 -4.73 18.50
N VAL A 57 -6.15 -3.73 17.71
CA VAL A 57 -6.81 -3.87 16.42
C VAL A 57 -5.96 -3.12 15.41
N TYR A 58 -5.66 -3.77 14.30
CA TYR A 58 -4.94 -3.13 13.21
C TYR A 58 -5.67 -3.35 11.88
N ILE A 59 -5.67 -2.32 11.05
CA ILE A 59 -6.45 -2.28 9.82
C ILE A 59 -5.54 -2.02 8.62
N THR A 60 -5.56 -2.91 7.63
CA THR A 60 -4.67 -2.92 6.45
C THR A 60 -5.44 -2.74 5.13
N THR A 61 -4.72 -2.52 4.03
CA THR A 61 -5.31 -2.42 2.68
C THR A 61 -4.67 -3.34 1.64
N HIS A 62 -3.59 -4.05 1.96
CA HIS A 62 -2.88 -4.95 1.05
C HIS A 62 -2.51 -6.30 1.72
N GLY A 63 -3.03 -6.61 2.91
CA GLY A 63 -2.56 -7.77 3.70
C GLY A 63 -1.05 -7.69 4.00
N GLU A 64 -0.49 -6.49 4.07
CA GLU A 64 0.97 -6.29 4.09
C GLU A 64 1.61 -6.56 5.47
N TYR A 65 0.80 -6.70 6.51
CA TYR A 65 1.28 -6.82 7.89
C TYR A 65 0.68 -8.01 8.62
N SER A 66 1.51 -8.64 9.44
CA SER A 66 1.12 -9.65 10.42
C SER A 66 1.87 -9.43 11.73
N SER A 67 1.20 -9.58 12.86
CA SER A 67 1.87 -9.59 14.16
C SER A 67 2.21 -11.03 14.60
N ASN A 68 3.31 -11.15 15.35
CA ASN A 68 3.65 -12.38 16.06
C ASN A 68 2.78 -12.61 17.30
N TYR A 69 2.05 -11.58 17.75
CA TYR A 69 1.10 -11.65 18.84
C TYR A 69 -0.32 -11.74 18.29
N GLU A 70 -1.19 -12.46 19.00
CA GLU A 70 -2.62 -12.48 18.64
C GLU A 70 -3.23 -11.09 18.84
N LYS A 71 -3.75 -10.54 17.75
CA LYS A 71 -4.39 -9.22 17.66
C LYS A 71 -5.56 -9.33 16.67
N VAL A 72 -6.46 -8.37 16.68
CA VAL A 72 -7.54 -8.32 15.69
C VAL A 72 -6.99 -7.69 14.41
N ASN A 73 -7.08 -8.41 13.30
CA ASN A 73 -6.66 -7.97 11.97
C ASN A 73 -7.88 -7.75 11.06
N ILE A 74 -8.00 -6.55 10.50
CA ILE A 74 -9.05 -6.19 9.56
C ILE A 74 -8.42 -5.71 8.25
N ASP A 75 -8.82 -6.29 7.13
CA ASP A 75 -8.35 -5.83 5.82
C ASP A 75 -9.49 -5.15 5.04
N LEU A 76 -9.27 -3.92 4.59
CA LEU A 76 -10.19 -3.18 3.73
C LEU A 76 -9.92 -3.37 2.24
N TRP A 77 -8.79 -4.00 1.92
CA TRP A 77 -8.23 -4.10 0.59
C TRP A 77 -8.13 -2.74 -0.13
N HIS A 78 -7.88 -2.76 -1.45
CA HIS A 78 -7.65 -1.57 -2.26
C HIS A 78 -8.32 -1.64 -3.65
N GLY A 79 -9.32 -2.50 -3.82
CA GLY A 79 -10.21 -2.46 -4.98
C GLY A 79 -10.75 -3.79 -5.46
N PHE A 80 -11.74 -3.74 -6.35
CA PHE A 80 -12.35 -4.94 -6.91
C PHE A 80 -11.33 -5.78 -7.70
N PRO A 81 -11.21 -7.10 -7.44
CA PRO A 81 -10.19 -7.94 -8.07
C PRO A 81 -10.61 -8.25 -9.52
N LEU A 82 -10.10 -7.49 -10.48
CA LEU A 82 -10.32 -7.75 -11.91
C LEU A 82 -9.22 -8.62 -12.54
N LYS A 83 -8.02 -8.53 -11.98
CA LYS A 83 -6.78 -9.12 -12.47
C LYS A 83 -6.49 -10.38 -11.67
N GLY A 84 -5.81 -11.34 -12.29
CA GLY A 84 -5.19 -12.45 -11.55
C GLY A 84 -4.24 -11.90 -10.49
N MET A 85 -4.43 -12.33 -9.24
CA MET A 85 -3.62 -11.95 -8.07
C MET A 85 -3.41 -13.17 -7.18
N ALA A 86 -2.29 -13.18 -6.45
CA ALA A 86 -1.92 -14.26 -5.55
C ALA A 86 -2.07 -15.62 -6.26
N LYS A 87 -2.89 -16.56 -5.76
CA LYS A 87 -3.08 -17.89 -6.37
C LYS A 87 -3.56 -17.85 -7.82
N MET A 88 -4.18 -16.75 -8.23
CA MET A 88 -4.72 -16.55 -9.58
C MET A 88 -3.78 -15.72 -10.48
N ASP A 89 -2.64 -15.25 -9.98
CA ASP A 89 -1.59 -14.64 -10.82
C ASP A 89 -0.74 -15.76 -11.45
N LYS A 90 -0.71 -15.81 -12.79
CA LYS A 90 0.02 -16.82 -13.56
C LYS A 90 1.54 -16.78 -13.34
N GLN A 91 2.05 -15.68 -12.78
CA GLN A 91 3.46 -15.46 -12.49
C GLN A 91 3.75 -15.47 -10.97
N GLU A 92 2.82 -15.92 -10.13
CA GLU A 92 3.06 -16.08 -8.70
C GLU A 92 4.00 -17.25 -8.42
N THR A 93 4.98 -17.02 -7.54
CA THR A 93 5.96 -18.04 -7.13
C THR A 93 5.80 -18.42 -5.67
N THR A 94 5.05 -17.63 -4.89
CA THR A 94 4.71 -17.93 -3.50
C THR A 94 3.80 -19.16 -3.46
N PRO A 95 4.13 -20.19 -2.67
CA PRO A 95 3.28 -21.37 -2.54
C PRO A 95 1.87 -21.04 -2.03
N ASP A 96 0.86 -21.70 -2.60
CA ASP A 96 -0.55 -21.50 -2.24
C ASP A 96 -0.85 -21.66 -0.74
N ASP A 97 -0.14 -22.57 -0.06
CA ASP A 97 -0.28 -22.82 1.37
C ASP A 97 0.23 -21.63 2.19
N HIS A 98 1.29 -20.95 1.73
CA HIS A 98 1.80 -19.75 2.40
C HIS A 98 0.82 -18.59 2.26
N ILE A 99 0.25 -18.42 1.06
CA ILE A 99 -0.80 -17.42 0.81
C ILE A 99 -2.01 -17.70 1.71
N HIS A 100 -2.50 -18.95 1.71
CA HIS A 100 -3.61 -19.35 2.59
C HIS A 100 -3.30 -19.12 4.07
N HIS A 101 -2.13 -19.54 4.53
CA HIS A 101 -1.72 -19.39 5.93
C HIS A 101 -1.67 -17.92 6.37
N HIS A 102 -1.24 -17.03 5.49
CA HIS A 102 -1.29 -15.59 5.76
C HIS A 102 -2.75 -15.10 5.87
N TRP A 103 -3.57 -15.33 4.84
CA TRP A 103 -4.92 -14.76 4.75
C TRP A 103 -5.93 -15.40 5.71
N SER A 104 -5.71 -16.65 6.12
CA SER A 104 -6.53 -17.33 7.14
C SER A 104 -6.45 -16.70 8.53
N LYS A 105 -5.42 -15.89 8.81
CA LYS A 105 -5.27 -15.17 10.08
C LYS A 105 -6.01 -13.83 10.13
N VAL A 106 -6.56 -13.36 9.02
CA VAL A 106 -7.30 -12.09 8.97
C VAL A 106 -8.68 -12.31 9.61
N ASP A 107 -9.05 -11.55 10.64
CA ASP A 107 -10.35 -11.73 11.30
C ASP A 107 -11.51 -11.29 10.39
N MET A 108 -11.34 -10.19 9.67
CA MET A 108 -12.38 -9.60 8.84
C MET A 108 -11.84 -8.99 7.56
N ILE A 109 -12.49 -9.26 6.43
CA ILE A 109 -12.17 -8.68 5.12
C ILE A 109 -13.38 -7.90 4.62
N MET A 110 -13.26 -6.58 4.50
CA MET A 110 -14.34 -5.76 3.94
C MET A 110 -14.46 -5.98 2.44
N SER A 111 -15.69 -5.91 1.94
CA SER A 111 -15.98 -6.26 0.57
C SER A 111 -17.15 -5.53 -0.07
N TYR A 112 -17.18 -5.59 -1.39
CA TYR A 112 -18.17 -4.92 -2.22
C TYR A 112 -19.48 -5.70 -2.38
N SER A 113 -19.39 -7.03 -2.54
CA SER A 113 -20.50 -7.90 -2.92
C SER A 113 -20.13 -9.38 -2.76
N THR A 114 -21.11 -10.27 -2.94
CA THR A 114 -20.86 -11.72 -2.99
C THR A 114 -19.89 -12.10 -4.11
N LEU A 115 -19.96 -11.47 -5.28
CA LEU A 115 -19.03 -11.73 -6.37
C LEU A 115 -17.59 -11.39 -5.98
N TYR A 116 -17.39 -10.23 -5.33
CA TYR A 116 -16.09 -9.87 -4.79
C TYR A 116 -15.58 -10.95 -3.84
N ASN A 117 -16.41 -11.42 -2.91
CA ASN A 117 -15.99 -12.43 -1.94
C ASN A 117 -15.49 -13.69 -2.65
N SER A 118 -16.23 -14.19 -3.65
CA SER A 118 -15.81 -15.36 -4.42
C SER A 118 -14.50 -15.14 -5.19
N ALA A 119 -14.38 -14.01 -5.88
CA ALA A 119 -13.19 -13.71 -6.68
C ALA A 119 -11.95 -13.48 -5.81
N MET A 120 -12.08 -12.70 -4.74
CA MET A 120 -11.00 -12.45 -3.79
C MET A 120 -10.60 -13.74 -3.06
N ASN A 121 -11.56 -14.59 -2.71
CA ASN A 121 -11.29 -15.86 -2.07
C ASN A 121 -10.53 -16.84 -2.97
N ALA A 122 -10.83 -16.84 -4.28
CA ALA A 122 -10.04 -17.59 -5.24
C ALA A 122 -8.57 -17.10 -5.30
N CYS A 123 -8.34 -15.80 -5.16
CA CYS A 123 -6.98 -15.23 -5.10
C CYS A 123 -6.25 -15.58 -3.81
N ASN A 124 -6.88 -15.36 -2.65
CA ASN A 124 -6.18 -15.35 -1.37
C ASN A 124 -6.36 -16.64 -0.54
N GLY A 125 -7.38 -17.45 -0.86
CA GLY A 125 -7.68 -18.69 -0.16
C GLY A 125 -8.15 -18.53 1.28
N SER A 126 -8.64 -17.37 1.70
CA SER A 126 -9.21 -17.14 3.04
C SER A 126 -10.46 -18.01 3.32
N ASN A 127 -11.08 -17.86 4.49
CA ASN A 127 -12.39 -18.46 4.76
C ASN A 127 -13.51 -17.49 4.35
N ILE A 128 -14.52 -17.98 3.64
CA ILE A 128 -15.64 -17.14 3.18
C ILE A 128 -16.37 -16.41 4.34
N SER A 129 -16.35 -17.00 5.54
CA SER A 129 -16.91 -16.43 6.75
C SER A 129 -16.13 -15.23 7.31
N GLN A 130 -14.96 -14.90 6.76
CA GLN A 130 -14.18 -13.70 7.12
C GLN A 130 -14.67 -12.45 6.36
N TYR A 131 -15.36 -12.62 5.22
CA TYR A 131 -15.79 -11.48 4.41
C TYR A 131 -17.01 -10.77 5.00
N ARG A 132 -17.02 -9.44 4.91
CA ARG A 132 -18.10 -8.57 5.35
C ARG A 132 -18.45 -7.61 4.21
N ILE A 133 -19.65 -7.79 3.65
CA ILE A 133 -20.11 -6.91 2.57
C ILE A 133 -20.53 -5.58 3.17
N THR A 134 -19.74 -4.55 2.89
CA THR A 134 -19.86 -3.20 3.45
C THR A 134 -19.59 -2.11 2.40
N GLY A 135 -19.35 -2.43 1.12
CA GLY A 135 -18.75 -1.43 0.24
C GLY A 135 -17.42 -0.93 0.82
N LEU A 136 -16.90 0.21 0.36
CA LEU A 136 -15.59 0.69 0.79
C LEU A 136 -15.58 2.18 1.14
N PRO A 137 -14.82 2.62 2.16
CA PRO A 137 -14.75 4.02 2.60
C PRO A 137 -14.41 5.02 1.50
N ARG A 138 -13.51 4.67 0.56
CA ARG A 138 -13.17 5.57 -0.55
C ARG A 138 -14.36 5.86 -1.49
N ASN A 139 -15.35 4.97 -1.52
CA ASN A 139 -16.56 5.17 -2.31
C ASN A 139 -17.52 6.17 -1.65
N ASP A 140 -17.44 6.34 -0.33
CA ASP A 140 -18.15 7.43 0.35
C ASP A 140 -17.61 8.79 -0.10
N ALA A 141 -16.27 8.91 -0.21
CA ALA A 141 -15.61 10.10 -0.72
C ALA A 141 -15.88 10.35 -2.21
N LEU A 142 -15.94 9.29 -3.03
CA LEU A 142 -16.33 9.39 -4.44
C LEU A 142 -17.70 10.07 -4.62
N LEU A 143 -18.64 9.71 -3.76
CA LEU A 143 -20.02 10.18 -3.77
C LEU A 143 -20.20 11.49 -3.00
N ALA A 144 -19.15 12.00 -2.34
CA ALA A 144 -19.21 13.23 -1.57
C ALA A 144 -19.29 14.47 -2.48
N GLU A 145 -19.98 15.49 -1.99
CA GLU A 145 -20.04 16.78 -2.66
C GLU A 145 -18.68 17.52 -2.64
N GLY A 146 -18.55 18.53 -3.49
CA GLY A 146 -17.38 19.41 -3.51
C GLY A 146 -16.17 18.91 -4.31
N ALA A 147 -16.26 17.76 -4.99
CA ALA A 147 -15.13 17.23 -5.77
C ALA A 147 -14.66 18.21 -6.87
N LYS A 148 -15.61 18.86 -7.57
CA LYS A 148 -15.29 19.90 -8.56
C LYS A 148 -14.59 21.11 -7.92
N ILE A 149 -14.99 21.52 -6.71
CA ILE A 149 -14.35 22.63 -5.99
C ILE A 149 -12.90 22.28 -5.67
N ARG A 150 -12.67 21.10 -5.07
CA ARG A 150 -11.33 20.61 -4.73
C ARG A 150 -10.43 20.46 -5.96
N LEU A 151 -10.98 19.98 -7.09
CA LEU A 151 -10.22 19.92 -8.34
C LEU A 151 -9.86 21.32 -8.87
N ASN A 152 -10.76 22.29 -8.76
CA ASN A 152 -10.50 23.68 -9.17
C ASN A 152 -9.44 24.35 -8.27
N GLU A 153 -9.38 24.00 -6.98
CA GLU A 153 -8.31 24.46 -6.08
C GLU A 153 -6.92 24.00 -6.55
N LEU A 154 -6.82 22.78 -7.10
CA LEU A 154 -5.58 22.26 -7.69
C LEU A 154 -5.25 22.92 -9.04
N TYR A 155 -6.29 23.25 -9.83
CA TYR A 155 -6.14 23.79 -11.17
C TYR A 155 -7.06 25.00 -11.40
N SER A 156 -6.62 26.18 -10.99
CA SER A 156 -7.44 27.41 -11.01
C SER A 156 -7.91 27.89 -12.41
N HIS A 157 -7.34 27.34 -13.48
CA HIS A 157 -7.73 27.61 -14.86
C HIS A 157 -8.86 26.68 -15.36
N LEU A 158 -9.19 25.62 -14.60
CA LEU A 158 -10.36 24.77 -14.87
C LEU A 158 -11.64 25.55 -14.56
N ASN A 159 -12.49 25.77 -15.56
CA ASN A 159 -13.82 26.29 -15.33
C ASN A 159 -14.81 25.14 -15.17
N THR A 160 -14.99 24.68 -13.93
CA THR A 160 -15.90 23.57 -13.59
C THR A 160 -17.39 23.77 -13.97
N GLN A 161 -17.80 24.99 -14.35
CA GLN A 161 -19.16 25.25 -14.83
C GLN A 161 -19.34 25.00 -16.32
N THR A 162 -18.29 25.14 -17.11
CA THR A 162 -18.35 25.05 -18.58
C THR A 162 -17.56 23.88 -19.13
N ASP A 163 -16.48 23.51 -18.46
CA ASP A 163 -15.56 22.47 -18.93
C ASP A 163 -16.08 21.09 -18.55
N THR A 164 -15.98 20.16 -19.49
CA THR A 164 -16.20 18.74 -19.20
C THR A 164 -14.89 18.11 -18.75
N VAL A 165 -14.86 17.59 -17.53
CA VAL A 165 -13.65 17.01 -16.95
C VAL A 165 -13.52 15.54 -17.32
N ILE A 166 -12.41 15.18 -17.95
CA ILE A 166 -12.07 13.81 -18.32
C ILE A 166 -10.86 13.36 -17.50
N PHE A 167 -11.00 12.27 -16.76
CA PHE A 167 -9.85 11.62 -16.11
C PHE A 167 -9.31 10.51 -17.01
N PHE A 168 -8.01 10.52 -17.28
CA PHE A 168 -7.30 9.40 -17.90
C PHE A 168 -6.47 8.67 -16.84
N MET A 169 -6.84 7.41 -16.60
CA MET A 169 -6.27 6.56 -15.54
C MET A 169 -5.95 5.17 -16.09
N PRO A 170 -4.85 5.00 -16.84
CA PRO A 170 -4.43 3.71 -17.35
C PRO A 170 -3.84 2.84 -16.24
N THR A 171 -3.83 1.54 -16.47
CA THR A 171 -3.15 0.58 -15.61
C THR A 171 -1.64 0.56 -15.91
N PHE A 172 -0.82 0.53 -14.88
CA PHE A 172 0.62 0.35 -15.04
C PHE A 172 0.94 -1.06 -15.59
N ARG A 173 1.86 -1.18 -16.56
CA ARG A 173 2.20 -2.46 -17.25
C ARG A 173 3.47 -3.16 -16.75
N LYS A 174 4.12 -2.64 -15.70
CA LYS A 174 5.27 -3.28 -15.04
C LYS A 174 4.97 -3.48 -13.56
N SER A 175 5.56 -4.51 -12.94
CA SER A 175 5.48 -4.68 -11.49
C SER A 175 6.65 -3.95 -10.80
N ILE A 176 6.36 -3.24 -9.71
CA ILE A 176 7.35 -2.54 -8.88
C ILE A 176 8.11 -3.55 -8.00
N MET A 177 7.38 -4.55 -7.48
CA MET A 177 7.91 -5.57 -6.58
C MET A 177 8.73 -6.62 -7.33
N THR A 178 8.45 -6.80 -8.62
CA THR A 178 9.13 -7.77 -9.49
C THR A 178 9.41 -7.12 -10.85
N PRO A 179 10.49 -6.33 -10.99
CA PRO A 179 10.80 -5.57 -12.20
C PRO A 179 10.86 -6.40 -13.49
N ASP A 180 11.17 -7.70 -13.36
CA ASP A 180 11.21 -8.65 -14.48
C ASP A 180 9.83 -9.12 -14.96
N LYS A 181 8.76 -8.88 -14.18
CA LYS A 181 7.38 -9.22 -14.60
C LYS A 181 6.88 -8.21 -15.64
N LYS A 182 6.63 -8.70 -16.85
CA LYS A 182 5.95 -7.97 -17.92
C LYS A 182 4.45 -8.27 -17.86
N GLU A 183 3.62 -7.29 -17.50
CA GLU A 183 2.16 -7.50 -17.39
C GLU A 183 1.43 -7.30 -18.72
N GLY A 184 1.97 -6.48 -19.61
CA GLY A 184 1.41 -6.20 -20.94
C GLY A 184 2.44 -5.58 -21.87
N ASN A 185 1.98 -5.08 -23.02
CA ASN A 185 2.85 -4.57 -24.09
C ASN A 185 2.23 -3.41 -24.82
N LYS A 186 1.60 -2.54 -24.04
CA LYS A 186 1.24 -1.20 -24.46
C LYS A 186 2.41 -0.55 -25.19
N ILE A 187 2.14 -0.01 -26.37
CA ILE A 187 3.10 0.77 -27.15
C ILE A 187 3.54 1.95 -26.27
N LEU A 188 4.84 2.05 -25.98
CA LEU A 188 5.38 3.08 -25.09
C LEU A 188 5.77 4.38 -25.84
N GLU A 189 5.35 4.53 -27.10
CA GLU A 189 5.60 5.73 -27.92
C GLU A 189 4.78 6.94 -27.46
N ASN A 190 3.63 6.71 -26.81
CA ASN A 190 2.82 7.76 -26.20
C ASN A 190 2.06 7.25 -24.97
N ILE A 191 1.63 8.18 -24.11
CA ILE A 191 0.92 7.87 -22.86
C ILE A 191 -0.40 7.09 -23.04
N PHE A 192 -1.04 7.14 -24.22
CA PHE A 192 -2.28 6.39 -24.49
C PHE A 192 -2.03 4.99 -25.05
N GLY A 193 -0.81 4.74 -25.55
CA GLY A 193 -0.48 3.50 -26.25
C GLY A 193 -1.19 3.34 -27.60
N LEU A 194 -1.59 4.45 -28.22
CA LEU A 194 -2.31 4.45 -29.49
C LEU A 194 -1.34 4.58 -30.69
N PRO A 195 -1.57 3.88 -31.80
CA PRO A 195 -0.77 4.05 -33.01
C PRO A 195 -1.02 5.44 -33.65
N SER A 196 0.03 6.01 -34.25
CA SER A 196 -0.05 7.27 -35.02
C SER A 196 -0.65 8.45 -34.23
N PHE A 197 -0.26 8.57 -32.95
CA PHE A 197 -0.75 9.62 -32.07
C PHE A 197 -0.23 11.02 -32.44
N ASP A 198 -1.14 11.98 -32.57
CA ASP A 198 -0.89 13.39 -32.84
C ASP A 198 -1.38 14.26 -31.68
N LYS A 199 -0.42 14.85 -30.96
CA LYS A 199 -0.65 15.72 -29.80
C LYS A 199 -1.39 17.01 -30.17
N GLY A 200 -1.08 17.61 -31.32
CA GLY A 200 -1.70 18.86 -31.76
C GLY A 200 -3.18 18.67 -32.11
N SER A 201 -3.51 17.56 -32.77
CA SER A 201 -4.88 17.17 -33.08
C SER A 201 -5.70 16.91 -31.81
N LEU A 202 -5.11 16.25 -30.80
CA LEU A 202 -5.78 16.05 -29.51
C LEU A 202 -6.02 17.39 -28.81
N SER A 203 -5.01 18.26 -28.72
CA SER A 203 -5.16 19.57 -28.07
C SER A 203 -6.24 20.42 -28.74
N ALA A 204 -6.25 20.50 -30.07
CA ALA A 204 -7.28 21.23 -30.81
C ALA A 204 -8.69 20.69 -30.54
N PHE A 205 -8.84 19.36 -30.46
CA PHE A 205 -10.10 18.72 -30.13
C PHE A 205 -10.57 19.01 -28.71
N LEU A 206 -9.66 19.00 -27.72
CA LEU A 206 -9.99 19.35 -26.34
C LEU A 206 -10.44 20.82 -26.23
N GLU A 207 -9.79 21.72 -26.96
CA GLU A 207 -10.19 23.14 -27.02
C GLU A 207 -11.56 23.33 -27.68
N GLU A 208 -11.78 22.73 -28.85
CA GLU A 208 -13.04 22.83 -29.61
C GLU A 208 -14.25 22.36 -28.80
N HIS A 209 -14.08 21.31 -28.00
CA HIS A 209 -15.16 20.70 -27.22
C HIS A 209 -15.19 21.12 -25.74
N HIS A 210 -14.38 22.10 -25.32
CA HIS A 210 -14.27 22.54 -23.92
C HIS A 210 -13.99 21.37 -22.94
N LEU A 211 -13.06 20.50 -23.31
CA LEU A 211 -12.67 19.33 -22.53
C LEU A 211 -11.43 19.63 -21.71
N PHE A 212 -11.46 19.23 -20.44
CA PHE A 212 -10.33 19.35 -19.53
C PHE A 212 -9.83 17.95 -19.16
N LEU A 213 -8.65 17.60 -19.65
CA LEU A 213 -8.05 16.29 -19.50
C LEU A 213 -7.09 16.25 -18.30
N VAL A 214 -7.43 15.44 -17.30
CA VAL A 214 -6.61 15.15 -16.12
C VAL A 214 -5.91 13.82 -16.33
N LEU A 215 -4.58 13.85 -16.44
CA LEU A 215 -3.73 12.68 -16.54
C LEU A 215 -3.32 12.23 -15.13
N LYS A 216 -3.76 11.05 -14.69
CA LYS A 216 -3.33 10.43 -13.43
C LYS A 216 -2.68 9.08 -13.72
N LEU A 217 -1.34 9.07 -13.75
CA LEU A 217 -0.56 7.88 -14.02
C LEU A 217 -0.03 7.27 -12.71
N HIS A 218 0.59 6.11 -12.81
CA HIS A 218 1.40 5.55 -11.74
C HIS A 218 2.72 6.33 -11.61
N PRO A 219 3.28 6.59 -10.40
CA PRO A 219 4.53 7.36 -10.24
C PRO A 219 5.70 6.91 -11.14
N PHE A 220 5.87 5.60 -11.35
CA PHE A 220 6.86 5.09 -12.31
C PHE A 220 6.57 5.47 -13.76
N GLU A 221 5.31 5.43 -14.20
CA GLU A 221 4.93 5.90 -15.55
C GLU A 221 5.08 7.41 -15.67
N GLU A 222 4.75 8.18 -14.63
CA GLU A 222 4.98 9.63 -14.61
C GLU A 222 6.46 9.96 -14.84
N SER A 223 7.36 9.24 -14.15
CA SER A 223 8.80 9.38 -14.33
C SER A 223 9.23 9.01 -15.75
N TYR A 224 8.76 7.86 -16.26
CA TYR A 224 9.08 7.35 -17.59
C TYR A 224 8.61 8.29 -18.71
N PHE A 225 7.39 8.82 -18.61
CA PHE A 225 6.77 9.71 -19.60
C PHE A 225 6.99 11.20 -19.29
N SER A 226 7.89 11.56 -18.37
CA SER A 226 8.09 12.94 -17.90
C SER A 226 8.29 13.97 -19.03
N ASN A 227 9.11 13.66 -20.04
CA ASN A 227 9.32 14.52 -21.21
C ASN A 227 8.05 14.69 -22.05
N GLU A 228 7.30 13.61 -22.26
CA GLU A 228 6.05 13.65 -23.02
C GLU A 228 4.98 14.44 -22.27
N LEU A 229 4.80 14.17 -20.97
CA LEU A 229 3.87 14.89 -20.11
C LEU A 229 4.16 16.39 -20.13
N ASN A 230 5.43 16.79 -20.03
CA ASN A 230 5.81 18.20 -20.12
C ASN A 230 5.51 18.81 -21.50
N GLY A 231 5.68 18.06 -22.58
CA GLY A 231 5.33 18.50 -23.93
C GLY A 231 3.83 18.52 -24.24
N MET A 232 3.01 17.84 -23.43
CA MET A 232 1.55 17.81 -23.58
C MET A 232 0.82 18.81 -22.68
N LYS A 233 1.46 19.30 -21.62
CA LYS A 233 0.86 20.27 -20.70
C LYS A 233 0.34 21.48 -21.46
N SER A 234 -0.93 21.81 -21.22
CA SER A 234 -1.61 22.97 -21.76
C SER A 234 -2.68 23.43 -20.77
N GLU A 235 -3.42 24.50 -21.09
CA GLU A 235 -4.59 24.91 -20.29
C GLU A 235 -5.71 23.85 -20.27
N ARG A 236 -5.66 22.85 -21.15
CA ARG A 236 -6.66 21.77 -21.24
C ARG A 236 -6.12 20.40 -20.83
N ILE A 237 -4.82 20.27 -20.58
CA ILE A 237 -4.18 18.99 -20.23
C ILE A 237 -3.30 19.21 -19.00
N VAL A 238 -3.69 18.59 -17.89
CA VAL A 238 -2.96 18.67 -16.62
C VAL A 238 -2.55 17.28 -16.13
N VAL A 239 -1.54 17.25 -15.25
CA VAL A 239 -1.08 16.03 -14.59
C VAL A 239 -1.43 16.12 -13.11
N LEU A 240 -2.16 15.13 -12.61
CA LEU A 240 -2.46 14.94 -11.20
C LEU A 240 -1.54 13.85 -10.65
N ASN A 241 -0.78 14.17 -9.61
CA ASN A 241 0.12 13.21 -8.95
C ASN A 241 -0.10 13.19 -7.44
N ASP A 242 0.39 12.12 -6.80
CA ASP A 242 0.14 11.86 -5.38
C ASP A 242 0.82 12.91 -4.49
N LYS A 243 1.94 13.49 -4.93
CA LYS A 243 2.63 14.57 -4.22
C LYS A 243 1.75 15.82 -4.13
N MET A 244 1.16 16.25 -5.24
CA MET A 244 0.28 17.41 -5.31
C MET A 244 -0.96 17.23 -4.44
N LEU A 245 -1.57 16.04 -4.48
CA LEU A 245 -2.70 15.68 -3.62
C LEU A 245 -2.31 15.79 -2.13
N GLY A 246 -1.18 15.18 -1.75
CA GLY A 246 -0.66 15.24 -0.38
C GLY A 246 -0.34 16.65 0.12
N GLU A 247 0.26 17.51 -0.73
CA GLU A 247 0.54 18.93 -0.40
C GLU A 247 -0.74 19.72 -0.09
N HIS A 248 -1.88 19.32 -0.67
CA HIS A 248 -3.19 19.93 -0.44
C HIS A 248 -4.04 19.16 0.59
N LYS A 249 -3.48 18.13 1.23
CA LYS A 249 -4.21 17.23 2.16
C LYS A 249 -5.44 16.58 1.51
N LEU A 250 -5.32 16.26 0.24
CA LEU A 250 -6.33 15.55 -0.55
C LEU A 250 -5.84 14.13 -0.85
N ASP A 251 -6.78 13.24 -1.11
CA ASP A 251 -6.58 11.94 -1.74
C ASP A 251 -7.28 11.91 -3.12
N LEU A 252 -6.95 10.93 -3.96
CA LEU A 252 -7.52 10.78 -5.31
C LEU A 252 -9.05 10.84 -5.30
N TYR A 253 -9.70 10.16 -4.36
CA TYR A 253 -11.16 10.06 -4.32
C TYR A 253 -11.86 11.37 -3.91
N ASP A 254 -11.13 12.32 -3.32
CA ASP A 254 -11.65 13.67 -3.06
C ASP A 254 -11.93 14.44 -4.36
N VAL A 255 -11.18 14.16 -5.42
CA VAL A 255 -11.27 14.87 -6.71
C VAL A 255 -11.82 14.01 -7.84
N LEU A 256 -11.76 12.68 -7.76
CA LEU A 256 -12.25 11.78 -8.81
C LEU A 256 -13.74 11.97 -9.10
N GLY A 257 -14.54 12.31 -8.09
CA GLY A 257 -15.95 12.66 -8.23
C GLY A 257 -16.22 13.90 -9.11
N ALA A 258 -15.19 14.67 -9.47
CA ALA A 258 -15.29 15.79 -10.41
C ALA A 258 -15.35 15.34 -11.87
N ALA A 259 -14.85 14.14 -12.19
CA ALA A 259 -14.78 13.65 -13.55
C ALA A 259 -16.19 13.42 -14.12
N ASP A 260 -16.48 14.05 -15.25
CA ASP A 260 -17.68 13.84 -16.04
C ASP A 260 -17.54 12.60 -16.95
N MET A 261 -16.30 12.19 -17.25
CA MET A 261 -15.97 10.97 -17.98
C MET A 261 -14.66 10.35 -17.47
N LEU A 262 -14.58 9.02 -17.46
CA LEU A 262 -13.37 8.25 -17.17
C LEU A 262 -12.86 7.55 -18.44
N ILE A 263 -11.56 7.71 -18.74
CA ILE A 263 -10.84 6.91 -19.73
C ILE A 263 -9.87 5.99 -18.98
N THR A 264 -9.99 4.69 -19.18
CA THR A 264 -9.17 3.68 -18.47
C THR A 264 -9.03 2.39 -19.29
N ASP A 265 -8.54 1.31 -18.70
CA ASP A 265 -8.31 0.02 -19.37
C ASP A 265 -8.73 -1.18 -18.49
N TYR A 266 -7.83 -1.73 -17.68
CA TYR A 266 -8.02 -2.88 -16.81
C TYR A 266 -7.95 -2.49 -15.32
N SER A 267 -8.11 -1.20 -15.02
CA SER A 267 -7.98 -0.67 -13.67
C SER A 267 -9.24 -0.92 -12.85
N SER A 268 -9.11 -1.36 -11.61
CA SER A 268 -10.26 -1.53 -10.70
C SER A 268 -10.96 -0.21 -10.36
N VAL A 269 -10.35 0.94 -10.63
CA VAL A 269 -10.95 2.27 -10.40
C VAL A 269 -12.28 2.44 -11.13
N TYR A 270 -12.45 1.81 -12.30
CA TYR A 270 -13.72 1.95 -13.03
C TYR A 270 -14.87 1.28 -12.29
N ILE A 271 -14.60 0.23 -11.51
CA ILE A 271 -15.63 -0.43 -10.71
C ILE A 271 -16.17 0.53 -9.65
N ASP A 272 -15.32 1.31 -9.00
CA ASP A 272 -15.76 2.35 -8.07
C ASP A 272 -16.48 3.48 -8.80
N TYR A 273 -15.94 3.93 -9.94
CA TYR A 273 -16.52 4.99 -10.77
C TYR A 273 -17.93 4.67 -11.30
N LEU A 274 -18.29 3.38 -11.45
CA LEU A 274 -19.64 2.96 -11.82
C LEU A 274 -20.71 3.50 -10.85
N LEU A 275 -20.37 3.75 -9.59
CA LEU A 275 -21.31 4.33 -8.61
C LEU A 275 -21.82 5.72 -9.03
N LEU A 276 -21.04 6.48 -9.80
CA LEU A 276 -21.46 7.77 -10.34
C LEU A 276 -22.41 7.65 -11.55
N ASN A 277 -22.52 6.44 -12.14
CA ASN A 277 -23.25 6.17 -13.39
C ASN A 277 -22.89 7.11 -14.55
N ARG A 278 -21.62 7.52 -14.62
CA ARG A 278 -21.10 8.43 -15.66
C ARG A 278 -20.38 7.68 -16.79
N PRO A 279 -20.22 8.29 -17.98
CA PRO A 279 -19.50 7.73 -19.11
C PRO A 279 -18.11 7.16 -18.76
N ILE A 280 -17.82 5.96 -19.28
CA ILE A 280 -16.50 5.31 -19.21
C ILE A 280 -16.10 4.89 -20.62
N LEU A 281 -14.86 5.19 -21.02
CA LEU A 281 -14.26 4.74 -22.28
C LEU A 281 -13.02 3.90 -21.98
N PHE A 282 -12.87 2.81 -22.72
CA PHE A 282 -11.78 1.85 -22.51
C PHE A 282 -10.72 1.92 -23.61
N LEU A 283 -9.44 1.87 -23.24
CA LEU A 283 -8.27 1.77 -24.13
C LEU A 283 -7.54 0.42 -23.93
N PRO A 284 -8.16 -0.71 -24.32
CA PRO A 284 -7.57 -2.04 -24.15
C PRO A 284 -6.57 -2.36 -25.27
N VAL A 285 -5.56 -1.51 -25.45
CA VAL A 285 -4.64 -1.54 -26.60
C VAL A 285 -3.75 -2.79 -26.66
N ASP A 286 -3.66 -3.54 -25.57
CA ASP A 286 -2.80 -4.71 -25.40
C ASP A 286 -3.53 -5.89 -24.71
N LEU A 287 -4.86 -6.00 -24.88
CA LEU A 287 -5.72 -6.93 -24.14
C LEU A 287 -5.26 -8.39 -24.19
N GLU A 288 -4.92 -8.90 -25.38
CA GLU A 288 -4.51 -10.29 -25.54
C GLU A 288 -3.21 -10.60 -24.78
N GLU A 289 -2.24 -9.69 -24.81
CA GLU A 289 -1.00 -9.87 -24.05
C GLU A 289 -1.24 -9.73 -22.54
N TYR A 290 -2.11 -8.80 -22.12
CA TYR A 290 -2.49 -8.63 -20.72
C TYR A 290 -3.18 -9.88 -20.16
N LYS A 291 -4.12 -10.47 -20.91
CA LYS A 291 -4.80 -11.73 -20.57
C LYS A 291 -3.83 -12.91 -20.47
N ASN A 292 -2.87 -12.99 -21.38
CA ASN A 292 -1.90 -14.09 -21.40
C ASN A 292 -0.92 -14.01 -20.23
N ASN A 293 -0.43 -12.81 -19.91
CA ASN A 293 0.61 -12.61 -18.91
C ASN A 293 0.05 -12.45 -17.49
N ARG A 294 -0.77 -11.42 -17.25
CA ARG A 294 -1.32 -11.10 -15.93
C ARG A 294 -2.58 -11.93 -15.62
N GLY A 295 -3.43 -12.13 -16.64
CA GLY A 295 -4.72 -12.81 -16.49
C GLY A 295 -5.83 -11.89 -15.99
N LEU A 296 -7.05 -12.18 -16.42
CA LEU A 296 -8.29 -11.55 -15.94
C LEU A 296 -9.10 -12.58 -15.17
N LEU A 297 -9.73 -12.16 -14.09
CA LEU A 297 -10.62 -13.03 -13.30
C LEU A 297 -12.00 -13.19 -13.95
N PHE A 298 -12.37 -12.26 -14.83
CA PHE A 298 -13.68 -12.23 -15.45
C PHE A 298 -13.60 -12.06 -16.96
N GLU A 299 -14.32 -12.93 -17.67
CA GLU A 299 -14.39 -12.96 -19.13
C GLU A 299 -15.85 -13.16 -19.60
N PRO A 300 -16.21 -12.70 -20.82
CA PRO A 300 -15.38 -11.93 -21.77
C PRO A 300 -15.18 -10.47 -21.35
N TYR A 301 -14.02 -9.87 -21.69
CA TYR A 301 -13.67 -8.49 -21.29
C TYR A 301 -14.71 -7.46 -21.78
N GLU A 302 -15.29 -7.68 -22.95
CA GLU A 302 -16.31 -6.83 -23.56
C GLU A 302 -17.52 -6.63 -22.65
N PHE A 303 -17.92 -7.66 -21.92
CA PHE A 303 -19.03 -7.62 -20.97
C PHE A 303 -18.64 -6.87 -19.69
N TRP A 304 -17.44 -7.15 -19.16
CA TRP A 304 -16.98 -6.58 -17.88
C TRP A 304 -16.48 -5.15 -17.96
N ALA A 305 -16.16 -4.65 -19.16
CA ALA A 305 -15.81 -3.26 -19.42
C ALA A 305 -17.02 -2.52 -20.03
N PRO A 306 -17.95 -1.96 -19.24
CA PRO A 306 -19.24 -1.43 -19.74
C PRO A 306 -19.13 -0.04 -20.36
N GLY A 307 -18.40 0.05 -21.47
CA GLY A 307 -18.19 1.27 -22.24
C GLY A 307 -17.62 0.96 -23.63
N PRO A 308 -17.56 1.95 -24.53
CA PRO A 308 -16.92 1.79 -25.83
C PRO A 308 -15.40 1.58 -25.68
N LYS A 309 -14.81 0.86 -26.63
CA LYS A 309 -13.37 0.54 -26.66
C LYS A 309 -12.74 1.23 -27.87
N ALA A 310 -11.71 2.05 -27.65
CA ALA A 310 -10.98 2.70 -28.74
C ALA A 310 -9.58 2.08 -28.91
N TYR A 311 -9.15 1.95 -30.17
CA TYR A 311 -7.85 1.40 -30.57
C TYR A 311 -7.06 2.36 -31.46
N SER A 312 -7.61 3.53 -31.77
CA SER A 312 -6.93 4.64 -32.45
C SER A 312 -7.38 5.98 -31.88
N GLN A 313 -6.57 7.02 -32.10
CA GLN A 313 -6.91 8.38 -31.67
C GLN A 313 -8.21 8.88 -32.32
N ASN A 314 -8.45 8.56 -33.59
CA ASN A 314 -9.68 8.96 -34.27
C ASN A 314 -10.92 8.31 -33.63
N GLN A 315 -10.84 7.01 -33.29
CA GLN A 315 -11.93 6.33 -32.57
C GLN A 315 -12.14 6.93 -31.18
N LEU A 316 -11.05 7.22 -30.46
CA LEU A 316 -11.11 7.85 -29.14
C LEU A 316 -11.89 9.17 -29.20
N GLN A 317 -11.51 10.07 -30.10
CA GLN A 317 -12.16 11.38 -30.26
C GLN A 317 -13.63 11.23 -30.69
N GLN A 318 -13.95 10.35 -31.65
CA GLN A 318 -15.33 10.08 -32.07
C GLN A 318 -16.21 9.56 -30.93
N MET A 319 -15.68 8.64 -30.12
CA MET A 319 -16.39 8.05 -28.98
C MET A 319 -16.59 9.08 -27.87
N ILE A 320 -15.61 9.95 -27.60
CA ILE A 320 -15.77 11.08 -26.69
C ILE A 320 -16.88 11.98 -27.20
N SER A 321 -16.84 12.45 -28.45
CA SER A 321 -17.89 13.31 -29.03
C SER A 321 -19.28 12.68 -28.92
N ARG A 322 -19.39 11.37 -29.16
CA ARG A 322 -20.66 10.66 -28.98
C ARG A 322 -21.12 10.63 -27.53
N LEU A 323 -20.24 10.34 -26.58
CA LEU A 323 -20.58 10.32 -25.15
C LEU A 323 -20.95 11.71 -24.60
N LEU A 324 -20.43 12.80 -25.20
CA LEU A 324 -20.87 14.16 -24.87
C LEU A 324 -22.31 14.43 -25.32
N LEU A 325 -22.72 13.88 -26.47
CA LEU A 325 -24.06 14.04 -27.03
C LEU A 325 -25.08 13.04 -26.44
N GLU A 326 -24.64 11.83 -26.15
CA GLU A 326 -25.44 10.70 -25.67
C GLU A 326 -24.77 10.07 -24.42
N PRO A 327 -24.79 10.72 -23.23
CA PRO A 327 -24.17 10.16 -22.01
C PRO A 327 -24.79 8.83 -21.55
N SER A 328 -26.04 8.55 -21.97
CA SER A 328 -26.75 7.29 -21.73
C SER A 328 -26.23 6.14 -22.60
N TRP A 329 -25.36 6.40 -23.59
CA TRP A 329 -24.70 5.34 -24.33
C TRP A 329 -23.90 4.46 -23.36
N TYR A 330 -24.15 3.14 -23.36
CA TYR A 330 -23.67 2.15 -22.39
C TYR A 330 -24.24 2.25 -20.95
N GLU A 331 -25.26 3.07 -20.67
CA GLU A 331 -25.80 3.18 -19.31
C GLU A 331 -26.38 1.86 -18.78
N GLN A 332 -27.04 1.06 -19.63
CA GLN A 332 -27.60 -0.23 -19.22
C GLN A 332 -26.50 -1.22 -18.81
N GLU A 333 -25.42 -1.29 -19.58
CA GLU A 333 -24.26 -2.12 -19.32
C GLU A 333 -23.56 -1.65 -18.03
N ARG A 334 -23.40 -0.34 -17.83
CA ARG A 334 -22.82 0.22 -16.60
C ARG A 334 -23.66 -0.17 -15.40
N ASN A 335 -24.97 -0.01 -15.47
CA ASN A 335 -25.87 -0.40 -14.38
C ASN A 335 -25.86 -1.91 -14.12
N THR A 336 -25.72 -2.73 -15.17
CA THR A 336 -25.59 -4.19 -15.03
C THR A 336 -24.35 -4.56 -14.22
N ILE A 337 -23.17 -4.07 -14.62
CA ILE A 337 -21.92 -4.37 -13.91
C ILE A 337 -21.92 -3.75 -12.51
N LYS A 338 -22.43 -2.51 -12.35
CA LYS A 338 -22.58 -1.86 -11.05
C LYS A 338 -23.36 -2.72 -10.07
N ASN A 339 -24.53 -3.23 -10.48
CA ASN A 339 -25.41 -4.02 -9.62
C ASN A 339 -24.83 -5.40 -9.27
N ILE A 340 -23.98 -5.95 -10.14
CA ILE A 340 -23.27 -7.21 -9.88
C ILE A 340 -22.11 -6.98 -8.90
N CYS A 341 -21.37 -5.88 -9.07
CA CYS A 341 -20.16 -5.60 -8.28
C CYS A 341 -20.46 -4.96 -6.93
N HIS A 342 -21.52 -4.16 -6.78
CA HIS A 342 -21.83 -3.40 -5.58
C HIS A 342 -23.17 -3.80 -4.96
N GLN A 343 -23.13 -4.37 -3.76
CA GLN A 343 -24.34 -4.59 -2.97
C GLN A 343 -24.88 -3.28 -2.37
N TYR A 344 -23.97 -2.42 -1.88
CA TYR A 344 -24.30 -1.08 -1.41
C TYR A 344 -23.82 -0.06 -2.42
N GLN A 345 -24.70 0.87 -2.78
CA GLN A 345 -24.42 1.96 -3.73
C GLN A 345 -24.60 3.34 -3.08
N ASP A 346 -24.64 3.36 -1.74
CA ASP A 346 -24.70 4.56 -0.91
C ASP A 346 -23.30 5.02 -0.47
N ASN A 347 -23.23 6.19 0.16
CA ASN A 347 -22.03 6.75 0.77
C ASN A 347 -21.97 6.47 2.29
N LYS A 348 -22.32 5.24 2.69
CA LYS A 348 -22.39 4.83 4.10
C LYS A 348 -21.46 3.66 4.46
N ALA A 349 -20.44 3.41 3.64
CA ALA A 349 -19.51 2.30 3.89
C ALA A 349 -18.79 2.46 5.23
N SER A 350 -18.26 3.65 5.49
CA SER A 350 -17.50 3.95 6.71
C SER A 350 -18.37 3.83 7.97
N GLU A 351 -19.62 4.28 7.92
CA GLU A 351 -20.59 4.14 9.02
C GLU A 351 -20.80 2.65 9.36
N ARG A 352 -21.11 1.84 8.34
CA ARG A 352 -21.37 0.40 8.50
C ARG A 352 -20.11 -0.35 8.98
N ILE A 353 -18.93 0.03 8.50
CA ILE A 353 -17.65 -0.57 8.93
C ILE A 353 -17.37 -0.22 10.39
N TRP A 354 -17.52 1.05 10.79
CA TRP A 354 -17.30 1.44 12.18
C TRP A 354 -18.30 0.79 13.14
N GLN A 355 -19.59 0.67 12.76
CA GLN A 355 -20.58 -0.07 13.55
C GLN A 355 -20.17 -1.54 13.74
N LEU A 356 -19.67 -2.17 12.67
CA LEU A 356 -19.22 -3.56 12.71
C LEU A 356 -17.98 -3.74 13.60
N ILE A 357 -16.99 -2.83 13.47
CA ILE A 357 -15.79 -2.83 14.32
C ILE A 357 -16.18 -2.59 15.78
N ASP A 358 -17.05 -1.62 16.05
CA ASP A 358 -17.48 -1.28 17.41
C ASP A 358 -18.17 -2.46 18.11
N ASN A 359 -19.12 -3.10 17.42
CA ASN A 359 -19.82 -4.27 17.92
C ASN A 359 -18.84 -5.42 18.19
N TYR A 360 -17.93 -5.69 17.25
CA TYR A 360 -16.93 -6.75 17.40
C TYR A 360 -16.02 -6.51 18.62
N ILE A 361 -15.51 -5.28 18.78
CA ILE A 361 -14.64 -4.93 19.91
C ILE A 361 -15.39 -5.07 21.22
N GLU A 362 -16.65 -4.61 21.32
CA GLU A 362 -17.41 -4.72 22.57
C GLU A 362 -17.74 -6.18 22.93
N GLU A 363 -18.06 -7.02 21.94
CA GLU A 363 -18.28 -8.46 22.16
C GLU A 363 -17.00 -9.18 22.61
N HIS A 364 -15.82 -8.76 22.15
CA HIS A 364 -14.55 -9.44 22.38
C HIS A 364 -13.59 -8.67 23.31
N LYS A 365 -14.08 -7.62 23.98
CA LYS A 365 -13.25 -6.64 24.72
C LYS A 365 -12.32 -7.29 25.74
N ASN A 366 -12.83 -8.24 26.51
CA ASN A 366 -12.05 -8.93 27.53
C ASN A 366 -10.92 -9.78 26.93
N VAL A 367 -11.19 -10.45 25.80
CA VAL A 367 -10.18 -11.26 25.08
C VAL A 367 -9.10 -10.36 24.50
N ILE A 368 -9.50 -9.22 23.92
CA ILE A 368 -8.58 -8.23 23.37
C ILE A 368 -7.62 -7.70 24.45
N LEU A 369 -8.17 -7.30 25.60
CA LEU A 369 -7.36 -6.78 26.72
C LEU A 369 -6.48 -7.85 27.36
N ASP A 370 -6.92 -9.11 27.40
CA ASP A 370 -6.13 -10.24 27.88
C ASP A 370 -4.93 -10.55 26.96
N ARG A 371 -5.13 -10.48 25.64
CA ARG A 371 -4.05 -10.58 24.64
C ARG A 371 -3.01 -9.48 24.83
N ARG A 372 -3.44 -8.23 25.03
CA ARG A 372 -2.54 -7.12 25.34
C ARG A 372 -1.74 -7.38 26.60
N ARG A 373 -2.39 -7.78 27.70
CA ARG A 373 -1.70 -8.10 28.96
C ARG A 373 -0.65 -9.20 28.76
N THR A 374 -1.02 -10.29 28.08
CA THR A 374 -0.12 -11.41 27.79
C THR A 374 1.10 -10.94 26.99
N GLN A 375 0.89 -10.09 25.99
CA GLN A 375 1.98 -9.48 25.22
C GLN A 375 2.90 -8.62 26.09
N LEU A 376 2.34 -7.76 26.96
CA LEU A 376 3.13 -6.91 27.85
C LEU A 376 3.96 -7.75 28.85
N GLU A 377 3.36 -8.79 29.43
CA GLU A 377 4.06 -9.74 30.30
C GLU A 377 5.20 -10.45 29.56
N HIS A 378 4.94 -10.88 28.32
CA HIS A 378 5.97 -11.50 27.48
C HIS A 378 7.12 -10.53 27.18
N LYS A 379 6.82 -9.27 26.81
CA LYS A 379 7.85 -8.24 26.54
C LYS A 379 8.68 -7.89 27.79
N GLU A 380 8.05 -7.83 28.96
CA GLU A 380 8.77 -7.62 30.22
C GLU A 380 9.69 -8.81 30.55
N LEU A 381 9.22 -10.04 30.34
CA LEU A 381 10.08 -11.23 30.50
C LEU A 381 11.27 -11.19 29.54
N GLN A 382 11.04 -10.86 28.26
CA GLN A 382 12.11 -10.70 27.27
C GLN A 382 13.15 -9.67 27.72
N LYS A 383 12.71 -8.54 28.28
CA LYS A 383 13.59 -7.50 28.82
C LYS A 383 14.41 -7.99 30.01
N GLN A 384 13.81 -8.76 30.93
CA GLN A 384 14.52 -9.35 32.08
C GLN A 384 15.59 -10.36 31.62
N VAL A 385 15.26 -11.21 30.64
CA VAL A 385 16.21 -12.16 30.06
C VAL A 385 17.37 -11.43 29.40
N LYS A 386 17.10 -10.41 28.57
CA LYS A 386 18.13 -9.56 27.96
C LYS A 386 19.03 -8.90 29.01
N HIS A 387 18.46 -8.34 30.08
CA HIS A 387 19.27 -7.75 31.16
C HIS A 387 20.18 -8.78 31.85
N THR A 388 19.67 -10.01 32.04
CA THR A 388 20.45 -11.10 32.61
C THR A 388 21.62 -11.51 31.71
N ILE A 389 21.37 -11.65 30.41
CA ILE A 389 22.42 -11.94 29.41
C ILE A 389 23.47 -10.82 29.40
N GLN A 390 23.04 -9.55 29.41
CA GLN A 390 23.95 -8.42 29.44
C GLN A 390 24.86 -8.45 30.69
N GLY A 391 24.29 -8.73 31.87
CA GLY A 391 25.07 -8.87 33.10
C GLY A 391 26.08 -10.03 33.08
N MET A 392 25.75 -11.14 32.41
CA MET A 392 26.69 -12.25 32.18
C MET A 392 27.84 -11.83 31.27
N ILE A 393 27.56 -11.07 30.20
CA ILE A 393 28.58 -10.54 29.28
C ILE A 393 29.52 -9.58 30.02
N GLU A 394 28.96 -8.63 30.79
CA GLU A 394 29.73 -7.64 31.56
C GLU A 394 30.59 -8.28 32.66
N SER A 395 30.17 -9.44 33.19
CA SER A 395 30.90 -10.21 34.19
C SER A 395 31.86 -11.24 33.57
N GLU A 396 32.11 -11.19 32.26
CA GLU A 396 32.95 -12.12 31.49
C GLU A 396 32.51 -13.61 31.58
N GLN A 397 31.23 -13.87 31.89
CA GLN A 397 30.64 -15.22 31.95
C GLN A 397 30.17 -15.67 30.56
N LEU A 398 31.08 -15.63 29.58
CA LEU A 398 30.76 -15.71 28.15
C LEU A 398 30.05 -17.01 27.74
N ALA A 399 30.44 -18.16 28.34
CA ALA A 399 29.80 -19.44 28.05
C ALA A 399 28.34 -19.52 28.52
N GLN A 400 28.02 -18.90 29.67
CA GLN A 400 26.66 -18.85 30.20
C GLN A 400 25.79 -17.88 29.40
N ALA A 401 26.36 -16.74 28.99
CA ALA A 401 25.71 -15.80 28.09
C ALA A 401 25.34 -16.46 26.75
N ASN A 402 26.27 -17.23 26.15
CA ASN A 402 26.03 -17.94 24.90
C ASN A 402 24.85 -18.92 25.03
N GLN A 403 24.86 -19.74 26.09
CA GLN A 403 23.79 -20.71 26.33
C GLN A 403 22.43 -20.03 26.55
N ALA A 404 22.40 -18.90 27.27
CA ALA A 404 21.18 -18.15 27.50
C ALA A 404 20.61 -17.51 26.21
N ILE A 405 21.48 -17.02 25.33
CA ILE A 405 21.09 -16.52 24.01
C ILE A 405 20.49 -17.63 23.14
N GLU A 406 21.15 -18.79 23.07
CA GLU A 406 20.65 -19.95 22.31
C GLU A 406 19.26 -20.36 22.79
N GLN A 407 19.08 -20.49 24.11
CA GLN A 407 17.79 -20.84 24.72
C GLN A 407 16.70 -19.78 24.47
N TYR A 408 17.05 -18.49 24.46
CA TYR A 408 16.10 -17.43 24.14
C TYR A 408 15.61 -17.55 22.70
N LEU A 409 16.53 -17.76 21.75
CA LEU A 409 16.21 -17.86 20.32
C LEU A 409 15.41 -19.12 19.95
N GLU A 410 15.39 -20.16 20.78
CA GLU A 410 14.54 -21.35 20.58
C GLU A 410 13.04 -21.04 20.66
N THR A 411 12.67 -20.09 21.53
CA THR A 411 11.26 -19.81 21.86
C THR A 411 10.81 -18.42 21.43
N ASN A 412 11.73 -17.57 21.02
CA ASN A 412 11.46 -16.22 20.54
C ASN A 412 11.90 -16.10 19.08
N LEU A 413 10.96 -15.74 18.21
CA LEU A 413 11.27 -15.33 16.85
C LEU A 413 12.29 -14.17 16.91
N ALA A 414 13.24 -14.20 15.98
CA ALA A 414 14.29 -13.20 15.70
C ALA A 414 14.16 -11.88 16.49
N ASP A 415 15.17 -11.51 17.26
CA ASP A 415 15.19 -10.29 18.08
C ASP A 415 16.50 -9.52 17.82
N PRO A 416 16.45 -8.27 17.32
CA PRO A 416 17.64 -7.55 16.89
C PRO A 416 18.63 -7.33 18.03
N ASP A 417 18.16 -7.05 19.24
CA ASP A 417 19.03 -6.86 20.41
C ASP A 417 19.80 -8.15 20.71
N ILE A 418 19.17 -9.32 20.58
CA ILE A 418 19.82 -10.60 20.85
C ILE A 418 20.82 -10.97 19.77
N PHE A 419 20.52 -10.70 18.50
CA PHE A 419 21.52 -10.86 17.44
C PHE A 419 22.71 -9.93 17.66
N ALA A 420 22.45 -8.69 18.12
CA ALA A 420 23.50 -7.74 18.45
C ALA A 420 24.36 -8.24 19.62
N MET A 421 23.73 -8.68 20.71
CA MET A 421 24.41 -9.24 21.88
C MET A 421 25.23 -10.49 21.52
N ASN A 422 24.68 -11.39 20.68
CA ASN A 422 25.39 -12.58 20.24
C ASN A 422 26.62 -12.25 19.39
N GLY A 423 26.48 -11.31 18.46
CA GLY A 423 27.60 -10.85 17.65
C GLY A 423 28.70 -10.20 18.51
N MET A 424 28.31 -9.36 19.47
CA MET A 424 29.27 -8.76 20.42
C MET A 424 29.97 -9.80 21.30
N LEU A 425 29.24 -10.82 21.75
CA LEU A 425 29.80 -11.94 22.51
C LEU A 425 30.88 -12.70 21.71
N HIS A 426 30.66 -12.92 20.42
CA HIS A 426 31.66 -13.53 19.55
C HIS A 426 32.88 -12.63 19.35
N LEU A 427 32.70 -11.31 19.20
CA LEU A 427 33.82 -10.36 19.14
C LEU A 427 34.66 -10.40 20.43
N MET A 428 34.02 -10.45 21.60
CA MET A 428 34.71 -10.57 22.90
C MET A 428 35.48 -11.89 23.04
N ASN A 429 35.02 -12.96 22.40
CA ASN A 429 35.72 -14.24 22.33
C ASN A 429 36.83 -14.28 21.26
N GLY A 430 37.07 -13.18 20.54
CA GLY A 430 38.07 -13.13 19.47
C GLY A 430 37.66 -13.85 18.18
N ASN A 431 36.36 -14.03 17.97
CA ASN A 431 35.75 -14.77 16.85
C ASN A 431 34.96 -13.83 15.92
N PRO A 432 35.63 -12.95 15.14
CA PRO A 432 34.96 -11.94 14.33
C PRO A 432 34.14 -12.51 13.17
N GLN A 433 34.48 -13.69 12.65
CA GLN A 433 33.68 -14.33 11.58
C GLN A 433 32.30 -14.78 12.09
N GLU A 434 32.24 -15.38 13.28
CA GLU A 434 31.01 -15.79 13.94
C GLU A 434 30.16 -14.57 14.34
N ALA A 435 30.81 -13.47 14.72
CA ALA A 435 30.14 -12.20 14.96
C ALA A 435 29.46 -11.66 13.69
N ILE A 436 30.20 -11.63 12.56
CA ILE A 436 29.67 -11.24 11.25
C ILE A 436 28.46 -12.10 10.90
N GLN A 437 28.54 -13.43 11.04
CA GLN A 437 27.41 -14.32 10.76
C GLN A 437 26.17 -14.01 11.62
N SER A 438 26.38 -13.71 12.90
CA SER A 438 25.28 -13.35 13.82
C SER A 438 24.63 -12.03 13.44
N PHE A 439 25.42 -10.99 13.18
CA PHE A 439 24.89 -9.70 12.73
C PHE A 439 24.25 -9.80 11.35
N GLN A 440 24.78 -10.61 10.42
CA GLN A 440 24.20 -10.84 9.10
C GLN A 440 22.84 -11.54 9.19
N LYS A 441 22.70 -12.54 10.07
CA LYS A 441 21.39 -13.15 10.36
C LYS A 441 20.42 -12.11 10.91
N GLY A 442 20.87 -11.29 11.86
CA GLY A 442 20.09 -10.16 12.38
C GLY A 442 19.65 -9.21 11.27
N HIS A 443 20.57 -8.75 10.44
CA HIS A 443 20.31 -7.82 9.33
C HIS A 443 19.41 -8.42 8.25
N LEU A 444 19.48 -9.74 8.01
CA LEU A 444 18.55 -10.43 7.10
C LEU A 444 17.11 -10.35 7.61
N HIS A 445 16.91 -10.48 8.93
CA HIS A 445 15.60 -10.33 9.57
C HIS A 445 15.19 -8.87 9.74
N PHE A 446 16.16 -7.97 9.96
CA PHE A 446 15.98 -6.56 10.29
C PHE A 446 16.88 -5.67 9.42
N PRO A 447 16.64 -5.59 8.10
CA PRO A 447 17.50 -4.85 7.19
C PRO A 447 17.51 -3.34 7.44
N TRP A 448 16.53 -2.83 8.19
CA TRP A 448 16.40 -1.42 8.56
C TRP A 448 17.07 -1.06 9.91
N ASP A 449 17.59 -2.03 10.66
CA ASP A 449 18.19 -1.77 11.99
C ASP A 449 19.60 -1.19 11.85
N GLU A 450 19.76 0.12 12.10
CA GLU A 450 21.04 0.80 11.91
C GLU A 450 22.13 0.37 12.89
N ASP A 451 21.76 -0.15 14.08
CA ASP A 451 22.70 -0.61 15.09
C ASP A 451 23.33 -1.95 14.65
N LEU A 452 22.55 -2.87 14.06
CA LEU A 452 23.06 -4.09 13.43
C LEU A 452 23.98 -3.81 12.23
N VAL A 453 23.63 -2.83 11.39
CA VAL A 453 24.46 -2.43 10.24
C VAL A 453 25.78 -1.80 10.71
N TYR A 454 25.74 -0.95 11.73
CA TYR A 454 26.95 -0.41 12.35
C TYR A 454 27.84 -1.54 12.91
N ASN A 455 27.24 -2.50 13.63
CA ASN A 455 27.96 -3.62 14.21
C ASN A 455 28.56 -4.56 13.16
N LEU A 456 27.93 -4.73 11.99
CA LEU A 456 28.55 -5.40 10.83
C LEU A 456 29.81 -4.68 10.40
N GLY A 457 29.76 -3.36 10.21
CA GLY A 457 30.93 -2.55 9.89
C GLY A 457 32.06 -2.73 10.90
N TYR A 458 31.71 -2.73 12.19
CA TYR A 458 32.68 -2.92 13.27
C TYR A 458 33.29 -4.33 13.30
N ALA A 459 32.49 -5.37 13.07
CA ALA A 459 32.98 -6.75 13.02
C ALA A 459 33.91 -6.99 11.83
N HIS A 460 33.57 -6.44 10.65
CA HIS A 460 34.42 -6.47 9.46
C HIS A 460 35.74 -5.69 9.67
N GLU A 461 35.69 -4.55 10.36
CA GLU A 461 36.90 -3.79 10.74
C GLU A 461 37.83 -4.64 11.62
N ILE A 462 37.30 -5.32 12.64
CA ILE A 462 38.07 -6.23 13.50
C ILE A 462 38.62 -7.43 12.71
N ASN A 463 37.87 -7.94 11.73
CA ASN A 463 38.30 -9.04 10.86
C ASN A 463 39.36 -8.62 9.82
N GLY A 464 39.73 -7.34 9.75
CA GLY A 464 40.70 -6.80 8.79
C GLY A 464 40.13 -6.52 7.39
N GLU A 465 38.80 -6.53 7.23
CA GLU A 465 38.10 -6.31 5.96
C GLU A 465 37.71 -4.84 5.80
N THR A 466 38.72 -3.97 5.68
CA THR A 466 38.57 -2.51 5.72
C THR A 466 37.59 -1.94 4.69
N GLU A 467 37.58 -2.46 3.46
CA GLU A 467 36.68 -1.97 2.39
C GLU A 467 35.21 -2.31 2.71
N THR A 468 34.95 -3.54 3.14
CA THR A 468 33.61 -3.99 3.56
C THR A 468 33.13 -3.21 4.78
N ALA A 469 34.01 -2.99 5.76
CA ALA A 469 33.71 -2.18 6.93
C ALA A 469 33.31 -0.75 6.56
N HIS A 470 34.04 -0.13 5.62
CA HIS A 470 33.72 1.20 5.11
C HIS A 470 32.33 1.27 4.46
N GLN A 471 31.98 0.28 3.63
CA GLN A 471 30.66 0.20 2.99
C GLN A 471 29.53 0.12 4.02
N TYR A 472 29.66 -0.75 5.02
CA TYR A 472 28.65 -0.86 6.07
C TYR A 472 28.54 0.39 6.94
N TYR A 473 29.65 1.04 7.27
CA TYR A 473 29.60 2.32 7.98
C TYR A 473 28.94 3.43 7.17
N GLN A 474 29.18 3.51 5.86
CA GLN A 474 28.45 4.45 4.99
C GLN A 474 26.96 4.14 4.93
N LEU A 475 26.59 2.86 4.87
CA LEU A 475 25.20 2.42 4.92
C LEU A 475 24.54 2.79 6.26
N ALA A 476 25.17 2.49 7.39
CA ALA A 476 24.67 2.88 8.71
C ALA A 476 24.52 4.40 8.82
N LEU A 477 25.44 5.18 8.25
CA LEU A 477 25.39 6.64 8.25
C LEU A 477 24.22 7.20 7.42
N SER A 478 23.84 6.54 6.33
CA SER A 478 22.70 6.94 5.52
C SER A 478 21.36 6.56 6.15
N MET A 479 21.37 5.62 7.10
CA MET A 479 20.20 5.14 7.83
C MET A 479 19.95 5.88 9.15
N THR A 480 20.99 6.38 9.83
CA THR A 480 20.86 6.88 11.20
C THR A 480 20.61 8.40 11.31
N ASP A 481 19.59 8.74 12.09
CA ASP A 481 19.32 10.10 12.58
C ASP A 481 19.81 10.31 14.04
N LYS A 482 20.31 9.26 14.71
CA LYS A 482 20.79 9.32 16.10
C LYS A 482 22.11 10.11 16.17
N PRO A 483 22.17 11.27 16.89
CA PRO A 483 23.37 12.10 16.93
C PRO A 483 24.61 11.37 17.45
N GLU A 484 24.44 10.51 18.45
CA GLU A 484 25.53 9.76 19.09
C GLU A 484 26.12 8.70 18.16
N LEU A 485 25.25 7.88 17.54
CA LEU A 485 25.68 6.85 16.58
C LEU A 485 26.33 7.49 15.34
N ARG A 486 25.77 8.61 14.86
CA ARG A 486 26.35 9.37 13.74
C ARG A 486 27.77 9.84 14.05
N SER A 487 28.02 10.36 15.25
CA SER A 487 29.36 10.77 15.68
C SER A 487 30.33 9.59 15.68
N LEU A 488 29.89 8.45 16.23
CA LEU A 488 30.69 7.23 16.31
C LEU A 488 31.09 6.69 14.93
N ILE A 489 30.13 6.64 14.00
CA ILE A 489 30.37 6.21 12.61
C ILE A 489 31.35 7.15 11.90
N VAL A 490 31.17 8.46 12.04
CA VAL A 490 32.06 9.44 11.40
C VAL A 490 33.50 9.31 11.90
N ASP A 491 33.68 9.05 13.20
CA ASP A 491 35.02 8.87 13.77
C ASP A 491 35.68 7.56 13.31
N ARG A 492 34.90 6.47 13.19
CA ARG A 492 35.36 5.21 12.60
C ARG A 492 35.77 5.36 11.13
N LEU A 493 34.95 6.03 10.32
CA LEU A 493 35.25 6.28 8.90
C LEU A 493 36.55 7.09 8.73
N LYS A 494 36.80 8.08 9.59
CA LYS A 494 38.08 8.81 9.61
C LYS A 494 39.25 7.88 9.93
N HIS A 495 39.11 7.03 10.95
CA HIS A 495 40.15 6.09 11.34
C HIS A 495 40.52 5.13 10.19
N LEU A 496 39.53 4.58 9.49
CA LEU A 496 39.74 3.72 8.33
C LEU A 496 40.35 4.42 7.12
N SER A 497 40.23 5.75 7.02
CA SER A 497 40.85 6.53 5.94
C SER A 497 42.30 6.94 6.22
N MET A 498 42.77 6.75 7.46
CA MET A 498 44.13 7.08 7.91
C MET A 498 45.08 5.88 7.96
N ASN A 499 44.52 4.65 7.98
CA ASN A 499 45.24 3.38 7.92
C ASN A 499 45.07 2.75 6.53
#